data_AF-A0A8C6TMI2-F1
#
_entry.id   AF-A0A8C6TMI2-F1
#
_cell.length_a   1.000
_cell.length_b   1.000
_cell.length_c   1.000
_cell.angle_alpha   90.00
_cell.angle_beta   90.00
_cell.angle_gamma   90.00
#
_symmetry.space_group_name_H-M   'P 1'
#
loop_
_entity.id
_entity.type
_entity.pdbx_description
1 polymer ?
#
loop_
_entity_poly.entity_id
_entity_poly.type
_entity_poly.pdbx_seq_one_letter_code
_entity_poly.pdbx_strand_id
1 'polypeptide(L)'
;MTPLAISPPSSTPEPDMSSIPQDAATVPHSATPQVLTVCIYINKQANTGPNLDRKKIQQLPDHFGPDRPSVVLQQAVQGCIDCAFQQKTVFTLLTQGYGGEKISATFDGKQHLLSLPVVNSIDYVLRFLKKLCRSLHCENLFSDQPIGQHSWVIKEWIWLRT
;
A
#
# COMPACT_ATOMS: atom_id res chain seq x y z
N MET A 1 -22.81 -70.50 26.53
CA MET A 1 -24.10 -69.80 26.44
C MET A 1 -23.88 -68.54 25.63
N THR A 2 -24.60 -68.41 24.49
CA THR A 2 -25.18 -67.20 23.85
C THR A 2 -24.63 -65.78 24.15
N PRO A 3 -24.73 -64.81 23.22
CA PRO A 3 -23.63 -64.42 22.33
C PRO A 3 -23.37 -62.89 22.25
N LEU A 4 -22.40 -62.55 21.38
CA LEU A 4 -22.10 -61.33 20.62
C LEU A 4 -22.83 -60.00 20.91
N ALA A 5 -21.99 -58.96 21.01
CA ALA A 5 -21.97 -57.69 20.27
C ALA A 5 -23.20 -57.28 19.42
N ILE A 6 -23.45 -55.96 19.36
CA ILE A 6 -23.45 -55.13 18.13
C ILE A 6 -24.14 -53.80 18.45
N SER A 7 -23.36 -52.71 18.36
CA SER A 7 -23.86 -51.33 18.27
C SER A 7 -24.61 -51.13 16.95
N PRO A 8 -25.64 -50.26 16.92
CA PRO A 8 -26.68 -50.29 15.89
C PRO A 8 -26.16 -49.95 14.48
N PRO A 9 -26.64 -50.66 13.44
CA PRO A 9 -26.36 -50.31 12.06
C PRO A 9 -27.29 -49.19 11.55
N SER A 10 -26.70 -48.42 10.64
CA SER A 10 -27.29 -47.44 9.72
C SER A 10 -28.54 -47.94 8.98
N SER A 11 -29.46 -47.02 8.65
CA SER A 11 -30.30 -46.94 7.42
C SER A 11 -31.59 -46.17 7.73
N THR A 12 -31.96 -45.07 7.07
CA THR A 12 -32.64 -44.99 5.74
C THR A 12 -33.06 -43.53 5.50
N PRO A 13 -33.55 -43.10 4.32
CA PRO A 13 -33.21 -43.45 2.93
C PRO A 13 -32.85 -42.20 2.08
N GLU A 14 -32.32 -42.42 0.88
CA GLU A 14 -32.10 -41.42 -0.17
C GLU A 14 -33.43 -40.83 -0.70
N PRO A 15 -33.50 -39.53 -1.04
CA PRO A 15 -34.52 -39.04 -1.96
C PRO A 15 -34.03 -39.12 -3.41
N ASP A 16 -34.78 -39.90 -4.18
CA ASP A 16 -34.67 -40.11 -5.62
C ASP A 16 -34.99 -38.81 -6.41
N MET A 17 -34.19 -38.61 -7.47
CA MET A 17 -34.46 -38.03 -8.78
C MET A 17 -35.54 -36.93 -8.99
N SER A 18 -35.07 -35.88 -9.68
CA SER A 18 -35.80 -35.09 -10.70
C SER A 18 -36.81 -34.03 -10.22
N SER A 19 -36.37 -32.77 -10.25
CA SER A 19 -36.79 -31.84 -11.31
C SER A 19 -35.95 -30.57 -11.21
N ILE A 20 -35.25 -30.23 -12.29
CA ILE A 20 -34.71 -28.88 -12.49
C ILE A 20 -35.86 -28.07 -13.11
N PRO A 21 -36.48 -27.11 -12.41
CA PRO A 21 -37.05 -25.97 -13.10
C PRO A 21 -35.89 -25.02 -13.44
N GLN A 22 -35.63 -24.82 -14.74
CA GLN A 22 -34.96 -23.61 -15.21
C GLN A 22 -35.91 -22.45 -14.95
N ASP A 23 -35.88 -21.90 -13.74
CA ASP A 23 -36.58 -20.66 -13.42
C ASP A 23 -35.56 -19.55 -13.18
N ALA A 24 -35.86 -18.42 -13.82
CA ALA A 24 -34.98 -17.31 -14.04
C ALA A 24 -34.78 -16.50 -12.76
N ALA A 25 -33.82 -16.90 -11.94
CA ALA A 25 -33.22 -15.99 -10.97
C ALA A 25 -32.05 -15.27 -11.64
N THR A 26 -32.32 -14.08 -12.19
CA THR A 26 -31.30 -13.05 -12.45
C THR A 26 -30.55 -12.83 -11.14
N VAL A 27 -29.42 -13.51 -10.98
CA VAL A 27 -28.44 -13.21 -9.95
C VAL A 27 -27.97 -11.80 -10.26
N PRO A 28 -28.25 -10.77 -9.45
CA PRO A 28 -27.53 -9.52 -9.63
C PRO A 28 -26.07 -9.88 -9.42
N HIS A 29 -25.26 -9.57 -10.44
CA HIS A 29 -23.82 -9.76 -10.47
C HIS A 29 -23.23 -9.68 -9.07
N SER A 30 -22.51 -10.75 -8.69
CA SER A 30 -21.58 -10.77 -7.57
C SER A 30 -20.89 -9.42 -7.45
N ALA A 31 -21.33 -8.58 -6.53
CA ALA A 31 -20.64 -7.35 -6.19
C ALA A 31 -19.34 -7.79 -5.50
N THR A 32 -18.31 -8.09 -6.28
CA THR A 32 -16.95 -8.18 -5.77
C THR A 32 -16.71 -6.91 -4.95
N PRO A 33 -16.38 -7.01 -3.65
CA PRO A 33 -16.13 -5.82 -2.85
C PRO A 33 -15.04 -5.02 -3.53
N GLN A 34 -15.36 -3.82 -4.01
CA GLN A 34 -14.36 -2.94 -4.59
C GLN A 34 -13.41 -2.55 -3.46
N VAL A 35 -12.21 -3.13 -3.50
CA VAL A 35 -11.15 -2.80 -2.55
C VAL A 35 -10.74 -1.37 -2.84
N LEU A 36 -10.80 -0.50 -1.84
CA LEU A 36 -10.30 0.87 -1.96
C LEU A 36 -8.81 0.82 -2.34
N THR A 37 -8.46 1.37 -3.50
CA THR A 37 -7.08 1.46 -3.99
C THR A 37 -6.64 2.92 -4.11
N VAL A 38 -5.36 3.17 -3.95
CA VAL A 38 -4.74 4.49 -4.08
C VAL A 38 -3.41 4.39 -4.82
N CYS A 39 -3.04 5.45 -5.54
CA CYS A 39 -1.69 5.66 -6.06
C CYS A 39 -1.06 6.88 -5.39
N ILE A 40 0.22 6.79 -5.05
CA ILE A 40 1.02 7.93 -4.59
C ILE A 40 2.21 8.08 -5.53
N TYR A 41 2.31 9.23 -6.17
CA TYR A 41 3.37 9.55 -7.12
C TYR A 41 4.56 10.19 -6.42
N ILE A 42 5.76 9.86 -6.88
CA ILE A 42 7.02 10.35 -6.34
C ILE A 42 7.54 11.46 -7.25
N ASN A 43 7.63 12.68 -6.71
CA ASN A 43 8.27 13.79 -7.37
C ASN A 43 9.78 13.71 -7.21
N LYS A 44 10.45 13.05 -8.15
CA LYS A 44 11.92 12.92 -8.18
C LYS A 44 12.66 14.26 -8.32
N GLN A 45 11.99 15.33 -8.70
CA GLN A 45 12.57 16.67 -8.80
C GLN A 45 12.44 17.47 -7.50
N ALA A 46 11.68 16.97 -6.52
CA ALA A 46 11.48 17.64 -5.25
C ALA A 46 12.79 17.89 -4.51
N ASN A 47 12.76 18.87 -3.61
CA ASN A 47 13.83 19.03 -2.63
C ASN A 47 13.84 17.79 -1.72
N THR A 48 14.97 17.11 -1.62
CA THR A 48 15.12 15.90 -0.81
C THR A 48 15.46 16.24 0.65
N GLY A 49 15.67 17.52 0.96
CA GLY A 49 16.07 17.97 2.29
C GLY A 49 17.46 17.44 2.68
N PRO A 50 17.87 17.65 3.94
CA PRO A 50 19.15 17.17 4.46
C PRO A 50 19.14 15.68 4.83
N ASN A 51 17.97 15.06 4.91
CA ASN A 51 17.82 13.69 5.43
C ASN A 51 17.84 12.60 4.35
N LEU A 52 17.42 12.93 3.11
CA LEU A 52 17.26 11.95 2.03
C LEU A 52 18.32 12.12 0.95
N ASP A 53 18.87 10.98 0.52
CA ASP A 53 19.83 10.88 -0.57
C ASP A 53 19.10 10.97 -1.93
N ARG A 54 19.41 12.04 -2.67
CA ARG A 54 18.85 12.28 -4.00
C ARG A 54 19.10 11.13 -4.96
N LYS A 55 20.26 10.48 -4.92
CA LYS A 55 20.57 9.37 -5.84
C LYS A 55 19.66 8.18 -5.59
N LYS A 56 19.36 7.87 -4.33
CA LYS A 56 18.43 6.81 -3.96
C LYS A 56 16.99 7.15 -4.34
N ILE A 57 16.58 8.41 -4.15
CA ILE A 57 15.26 8.88 -4.59
C ILE A 57 15.08 8.74 -6.11
N GLN A 58 16.13 9.00 -6.92
CA GLN A 58 16.05 8.77 -8.37
C GLN A 58 15.82 7.30 -8.74
N GLN A 59 16.26 6.37 -7.91
CA GLN A 59 16.12 4.92 -8.12
C GLN A 59 14.76 4.37 -7.65
N LEU A 60 13.98 5.14 -6.89
CA LEU A 60 12.62 4.74 -6.52
C LEU A 60 11.71 4.64 -7.77
N PRO A 61 10.62 3.86 -7.71
CA PRO A 61 9.60 3.89 -8.76
C PRO A 61 8.98 5.29 -8.89
N ASP A 62 8.35 5.60 -10.02
CA ASP A 62 7.70 6.90 -10.20
C ASP A 62 6.41 7.04 -9.37
N HIS A 63 5.85 5.91 -8.92
CA HIS A 63 4.69 5.86 -8.04
C HIS A 63 4.64 4.54 -7.24
N PHE A 64 3.86 4.56 -6.17
CA PHE A 64 3.44 3.41 -5.39
C PHE A 64 1.94 3.17 -5.60
N GLY A 65 1.51 1.92 -5.72
CA GLY A 65 0.15 1.54 -6.08
C GLY A 65 -0.07 1.37 -7.60
N PRO A 66 -1.32 1.16 -8.07
CA PRO A 66 -2.56 1.14 -7.28
C PRO A 66 -2.62 -0.07 -6.34
N ASP A 67 -2.75 0.18 -5.04
CA ASP A 67 -2.90 -0.86 -4.01
C ASP A 67 -3.69 -0.31 -2.81
N ARG A 68 -3.92 -1.13 -1.79
CA ARG A 68 -4.58 -0.76 -0.54
C ARG A 68 -3.85 0.41 0.13
N PRO A 69 -4.58 1.35 0.78
CA PRO A 69 -3.98 2.47 1.50
C PRO A 69 -2.87 2.07 2.48
N SER A 70 -3.01 0.92 3.15
CA SER A 70 -2.02 0.41 4.10
C SER A 70 -0.69 0.06 3.43
N VAL A 71 -0.75 -0.65 2.30
CA VAL A 71 0.41 -1.07 1.51
C VAL A 71 1.13 0.14 0.92
N VAL A 72 0.38 1.06 0.31
CA VAL A 72 0.97 2.26 -0.31
C VAL A 72 1.62 3.17 0.74
N LEU A 73 1.00 3.30 1.92
CA LEU A 73 1.63 4.03 3.04
C LEU A 73 2.92 3.36 3.48
N GLN A 74 2.92 2.03 3.63
CA GLN A 74 4.12 1.27 3.98
C GLN A 74 5.25 1.50 2.97
N GLN A 75 4.94 1.38 1.68
CA GLN A 75 5.94 1.53 0.60
C GLN A 75 6.54 2.94 0.60
N ALA A 76 5.71 3.97 0.75
CA ALA A 76 6.18 5.35 0.80
C ALA A 76 7.07 5.63 2.03
N VAL A 77 6.67 5.12 3.20
CA VAL A 77 7.46 5.30 4.44
C VAL A 77 8.77 4.50 4.39
N GLN A 78 8.72 3.25 3.92
CA GLN A 78 9.90 2.41 3.72
C GLN A 78 10.85 3.04 2.70
N GLY A 79 10.32 3.56 1.59
CA GLY A 79 11.10 4.29 0.58
C GLY A 79 11.85 5.49 1.17
N CYS A 80 11.22 6.26 2.07
CA CYS A 80 11.90 7.34 2.79
C CYS A 80 13.03 6.82 3.70
N ILE A 81 12.81 5.71 4.41
CA ILE A 81 13.82 5.09 5.28
C ILE A 81 15.02 4.62 4.44
N ASP A 82 14.76 3.88 3.37
CA ASP A 82 15.80 3.31 2.52
C ASP A 82 16.61 4.39 1.80
N CYS A 83 15.94 5.48 1.42
CA CYS A 83 16.55 6.65 0.80
C CYS A 83 17.27 7.57 1.80
N ALA A 84 17.15 7.35 3.11
CA ALA A 84 17.81 8.20 4.08
C ALA A 84 19.34 8.06 4.05
N PHE A 85 20.05 9.15 4.38
CA PHE A 85 21.47 9.07 4.73
C PHE A 85 21.68 8.33 6.06
N GLN A 86 20.77 8.56 7.01
CA GLN A 86 20.74 7.88 8.31
C GLN A 86 19.33 7.35 8.55
N GLN A 87 19.14 6.03 8.36
CA GLN A 87 17.83 5.40 8.53
C GLN A 87 17.24 5.63 9.93
N LYS A 88 18.09 5.64 10.97
CA LYS A 88 17.72 5.93 12.36
C LYS A 88 16.95 7.24 12.49
N THR A 89 17.41 8.31 11.83
CA THR A 89 16.76 9.62 11.89
C THR A 89 15.32 9.54 11.41
N VAL A 90 15.08 8.96 10.24
CA VAL A 90 13.72 8.81 9.69
C VAL A 90 12.88 7.87 10.55
N PHE A 91 13.45 6.74 10.96
CA PHE A 91 12.76 5.72 11.74
C PHE A 91 12.30 6.24 13.12
N THR A 92 13.11 7.07 13.78
CA THR A 92 12.77 7.66 15.10
C THR A 92 11.67 8.73 15.03
N LEU A 93 11.37 9.29 13.85
CA LEU A 93 10.25 10.22 13.66
C LEU A 93 8.90 9.49 13.59
N LEU A 94 8.92 8.17 13.39
CA LEU A 94 7.73 7.35 13.21
C LEU A 94 7.29 6.80 14.57
N THR A 95 5.99 6.87 14.83
CA THR A 95 5.39 6.33 16.05
C THR A 95 4.91 4.90 15.83
N GLN A 96 5.16 4.04 16.82
CA GLN A 96 4.62 2.69 16.84
C GLN A 96 3.08 2.73 16.78
N GLY A 97 2.52 2.13 15.74
CA GLY A 97 1.10 1.83 15.62
C GLY A 97 0.80 0.38 15.98
N TYR A 98 -0.48 0.00 15.86
CA TYR A 98 -0.95 -1.35 16.18
C TYR A 98 -1.73 -1.91 14.99
N GLY A 99 -1.38 -3.13 14.56
CA GLY A 99 -2.13 -3.91 13.59
C GLY A 99 -1.97 -3.52 12.10
N GLY A 100 -1.19 -2.50 11.78
CA GLY A 100 -0.91 -2.12 10.39
C GLY A 100 0.33 -2.80 9.80
N GLU A 101 0.72 -2.35 8.61
CA GLU A 101 1.87 -2.86 7.87
C GLU A 101 3.19 -2.62 8.61
N LYS A 102 4.18 -3.47 8.36
CA LYS A 102 5.51 -3.38 8.99
C LYS A 102 6.49 -2.63 8.10
N ILE A 103 7.33 -1.82 8.75
CA ILE A 103 8.49 -1.16 8.15
C ILE A 103 9.74 -1.53 8.93
N SER A 104 10.88 -1.54 8.26
CA SER A 104 12.17 -1.88 8.84
C SER A 104 13.22 -0.82 8.58
N ALA A 105 14.11 -0.61 9.54
CA ALA A 105 15.33 0.16 9.36
C ALA A 105 16.52 -0.63 9.93
N THR A 106 17.68 -0.51 9.31
CA THR A 106 18.92 -1.10 9.81
C THR A 106 19.84 0.01 10.31
N PHE A 107 20.11 0.03 11.61
CA PHE A 107 21.02 0.97 12.25
C PHE A 107 21.60 0.37 13.53
N ASP A 108 22.75 0.87 13.98
CA ASP A 108 23.51 0.32 15.12
C ASP A 108 23.82 -1.18 14.97
N GLY A 109 24.01 -1.64 13.72
CA GLY A 109 24.29 -3.04 13.39
C GLY A 109 23.12 -4.01 13.55
N LYS A 110 21.88 -3.51 13.77
CA LYS A 110 20.68 -4.34 13.95
C LYS A 110 19.53 -3.86 13.07
N GLN A 111 18.64 -4.78 12.72
CA GLN A 111 17.36 -4.45 12.10
C GLN A 111 16.33 -4.10 13.19
N HIS A 112 15.63 -2.99 12.99
CA HIS A 112 14.55 -2.49 13.83
C HIS A 112 13.26 -2.54 13.05
N LEU A 113 12.17 -2.96 13.68
CA LEU A 113 10.87 -3.14 13.04
C LEU A 113 9.83 -2.30 13.78
N LEU A 114 8.98 -1.62 13.00
CA LEU A 114 7.87 -0.81 13.50
C LEU A 114 6.61 -1.18 12.75
N SER A 115 5.48 -1.28 13.46
CA SER A 115 4.17 -1.45 12.83
C SER A 115 3.53 -0.09 12.63
N LEU A 116 3.08 0.22 11.42
CA LEU A 116 2.31 1.41 11.12
C LEU A 116 0.89 1.29 11.70
N PRO A 117 0.17 2.42 11.89
CA PRO A 117 -1.25 2.36 12.23
C PRO A 117 -2.06 1.67 11.12
N VAL A 118 -3.16 1.01 11.48
CA VAL A 118 -4.13 0.51 10.49
C VAL A 118 -4.76 1.70 9.77
N VAL A 119 -4.67 1.69 8.44
CA VAL A 119 -5.21 2.76 7.58
C VAL A 119 -6.08 2.18 6.48
N ASN A 120 -7.22 2.82 6.25
CA ASN A 120 -8.14 2.49 5.15
C ASN A 120 -8.69 3.76 4.47
N SER A 121 -8.02 4.90 4.66
CA SER A 121 -8.46 6.21 4.15
C SER A 121 -7.31 6.87 3.39
N ILE A 122 -7.61 7.30 2.16
CA ILE A 122 -6.67 8.01 1.28
C ILE A 122 -6.24 9.32 1.94
N ASP A 123 -7.18 10.10 2.49
CA ASP A 123 -6.86 11.34 3.20
C ASP A 123 -5.92 11.12 4.37
N TYR A 124 -6.07 10.00 5.09
CA TYR A 124 -5.14 9.67 6.18
C TYR A 124 -3.73 9.43 5.64
N VAL A 125 -3.58 8.66 4.56
CA VAL A 125 -2.28 8.40 3.91
C VAL A 125 -1.62 9.73 3.53
N LEU A 126 -2.34 10.61 2.83
CA LEU A 126 -1.81 11.90 2.40
C LEU A 126 -1.42 12.80 3.58
N ARG A 127 -2.24 12.86 4.63
CA ARG A 127 -1.90 13.63 5.84
C ARG A 127 -0.67 13.08 6.55
N PHE A 128 -0.54 11.76 6.64
CA PHE A 128 0.62 11.10 7.25
C PHE A 128 1.89 11.44 6.48
N LEU A 129 1.88 11.24 5.15
CA LEU A 129 3.02 11.52 4.29
C LEU A 129 3.40 13.00 4.31
N LYS A 130 2.42 13.91 4.29
CA LYS A 130 2.68 15.35 4.39
C LYS A 130 3.36 15.72 5.71
N LYS A 131 2.95 15.11 6.83
CA LYS A 131 3.60 15.30 8.13
C LYS A 131 5.03 14.77 8.13
N LEU A 132 5.24 13.57 7.61
CA LEU A 132 6.58 12.97 7.50
C LEU A 132 7.51 13.82 6.64
N CYS A 133 7.07 14.21 5.44
CA CYS A 133 7.84 15.08 4.54
C CYS A 133 8.24 16.40 5.20
N ARG A 134 7.34 17.00 6.00
CA ARG A 134 7.66 18.21 6.76
C ARG A 134 8.75 17.97 7.79
N SER A 135 8.68 16.88 8.55
CA SER A 135 9.73 16.51 9.53
C SER A 135 11.07 16.19 8.87
N LEU A 136 11.06 15.65 7.64
CA LEU A 136 12.26 15.33 6.87
C LEU A 136 12.80 16.51 6.05
N HIS A 137 12.08 17.63 5.99
CA HIS A 137 12.35 18.77 5.11
C HIS A 137 12.39 18.42 3.62
N CYS A 138 11.57 17.45 3.18
CA CYS A 138 11.42 17.04 1.78
C CYS A 138 10.01 17.33 1.24
N GLU A 139 9.63 18.61 1.23
CA GLU A 139 8.30 19.02 0.78
C GLU A 139 8.04 18.64 -0.69
N ASN A 140 6.79 18.27 -0.98
CA ASN A 140 6.31 17.86 -2.30
C ASN A 140 6.96 16.59 -2.89
N LEU A 141 7.64 15.77 -2.07
CA LEU A 141 8.17 14.47 -2.51
C LEU A 141 7.06 13.51 -2.97
N PHE A 142 5.91 13.53 -2.30
CA PHE A 142 4.75 12.68 -2.62
C PHE A 142 3.57 13.52 -3.11
N SER A 143 2.82 12.99 -4.07
CA SER A 143 1.58 13.57 -4.60
C SER A 143 0.52 12.50 -4.83
N ASP A 144 -0.75 12.87 -4.68
CA ASP A 144 -1.91 12.08 -5.11
C ASP A 144 -2.19 12.21 -6.61
N GLN A 145 -1.50 13.12 -7.31
CA GLN A 145 -1.62 13.34 -8.75
C GLN A 145 -0.34 12.92 -9.49
N PRO A 146 -0.48 12.44 -10.74
CA PRO A 146 0.67 12.13 -11.57
C PRO A 146 1.54 13.37 -11.78
N ILE A 147 2.86 13.20 -11.62
CA ILE A 147 3.83 14.26 -11.84
C ILE A 147 4.00 14.46 -13.36
N GLY A 148 3.33 15.48 -13.90
CA GLY A 148 3.42 15.82 -15.31
C GLY A 148 4.84 16.23 -15.72
N GLN A 149 5.41 15.56 -16.73
CA GLN A 149 6.72 15.86 -17.32
C GLN A 149 6.70 17.14 -18.20
N HIS A 150 5.85 18.14 -17.90
CA HIS A 150 5.50 19.19 -18.86
C HIS A 150 5.79 20.60 -18.35
N SER A 151 7.07 20.93 -18.10
CA SER A 151 7.48 22.34 -18.02
C SER A 151 8.96 22.60 -18.36
N TRP A 152 9.56 21.88 -19.30
CA TRP A 152 10.88 22.28 -19.84
C TRP A 152 10.94 22.31 -21.38
N VAL A 153 10.19 21.46 -22.09
CA VAL A 153 10.29 21.43 -23.56
C VAL A 153 9.66 22.67 -24.21
N ILE A 154 8.67 23.35 -23.60
CA ILE A 154 7.97 24.46 -24.26
C ILE A 154 8.64 25.84 -24.13
N LYS A 155 9.69 26.00 -23.32
CA LYS A 155 10.41 27.29 -23.24
C LYS A 155 11.53 27.43 -24.28
N GLU A 156 12.02 26.32 -24.83
CA GLU A 156 13.10 26.35 -25.83
C GLU A 156 12.58 26.60 -27.26
N TRP A 157 11.34 26.21 -27.58
CA TRP A 157 10.74 26.49 -28.89
C TRP A 157 10.21 27.92 -29.05
N ILE A 158 9.97 28.65 -27.94
CA ILE A 158 9.47 30.02 -27.99
C ILE A 158 10.61 31.03 -28.22
N TRP A 159 11.87 30.65 -27.97
CA TRP A 159 13.05 31.50 -28.23
C TRP A 159 13.73 31.25 -29.59
N LEU A 160 13.38 30.19 -30.32
CA LEU A 160 13.95 29.90 -31.65
C LEU A 160 13.11 30.42 -32.83
N ARG A 161 12.08 31.23 -32.55
CA ARG A 161 11.28 31.90 -33.59
C ARG A 161 11.21 33.41 -33.34
N THR A 162 12.37 34.05 -33.27
CA THR A 162 12.58 35.47 -33.60
C THR A 162 13.57 35.50 -34.75
#